data_AF-A0A7J9BFX2-F1
#
_entry.id   AF-A0A7J9BFX2-F1
#
_cell.length_a   1.000
_cell.length_b   1.000
_cell.length_c   1.000
_cell.angle_alpha   90.00
_cell.angle_beta   90.00
_cell.angle_gamma   90.00
#
_symmetry.space_group_name_H-M   'P 1'
#
loop_
_entity.id
_entity.type
_entity.pdbx_description
1 polymer ?
#
loop_
_entity_poly.entity_id
_entity_poly.type
_entity_poly.pdbx_seq_one_letter_code
_entity_poly.pdbx_strand_id
1 'polypeptide(L)'
;MGICDAVAVAKILNATLVIPYLEVNPVWQDSSSFMDIFDVDHFINVLKDDISIVKELPDDFSWSTREYYATAIRPTRIKRAPVHASANWYLENVLPVLQSNGIAAISPFSHRLSFNNLPSEIQKLRCKVNFKALVFVPHIRALGDALVHRLRYPPTESQPLITDDLTGTTDRNVKQMPQKFVVVHLRFDKV
;
A
#
# COMPACT_ATOMS: atom_id res chain seq x y z
N MET A 1 -4.41 -3.75 5.21
CA MET A 1 -5.06 -2.86 6.20
C MET A 1 -4.09 -1.99 6.99
N GLY A 2 -2.80 -2.35 7.16
CA GLY A 2 -1.86 -1.56 7.98
C GLY A 2 -1.79 -0.07 7.62
N ILE A 3 -1.58 0.28 6.35
CA ILE A 3 -1.54 1.69 5.93
C ILE A 3 -2.89 2.41 6.08
N CYS A 4 -4.01 1.71 5.84
CA CYS A 4 -5.35 2.28 6.03
C CYS A 4 -5.58 2.65 7.49
N ASP A 5 -5.12 1.82 8.42
CA ASP A 5 -5.15 2.10 9.86
C ASP A 5 -4.22 3.25 10.22
N ALA A 6 -3.04 3.35 9.60
CA ALA A 6 -2.10 4.42 9.88
C ALA A 6 -2.67 5.80 9.49
N VAL A 7 -3.30 5.90 8.31
CA VAL A 7 -4.01 7.12 7.87
C VAL A 7 -5.16 7.46 8.82
N ALA A 8 -5.95 6.46 9.24
CA ALA A 8 -7.04 6.67 10.18
C ALA A 8 -6.55 7.14 11.56
N VAL A 9 -5.45 6.56 12.07
CA VAL A 9 -4.82 6.98 13.33
C VAL A 9 -4.28 8.39 13.23
N ALA A 10 -3.63 8.76 12.12
CA ALA A 10 -3.17 10.12 11.87
C ALA A 10 -4.35 11.12 11.90
N LYS A 11 -5.50 10.75 11.30
CA LYS A 11 -6.73 11.56 11.36
C LYS A 11 -7.26 11.71 12.79
N ILE A 12 -7.31 10.61 13.57
CA ILE A 12 -7.76 10.62 14.96
C ILE A 12 -6.89 11.53 15.83
N LEU A 13 -5.58 11.49 15.61
CA LEU A 13 -4.59 12.28 16.35
C LEU A 13 -4.44 13.71 15.83
N ASN A 14 -5.11 14.06 14.73
CA ASN A 14 -4.91 15.30 13.98
C ASN A 14 -3.41 15.56 13.68
N ALA A 15 -2.71 14.52 13.23
CA ALA A 15 -1.27 14.52 13.03
C ALA A 15 -0.90 14.36 11.54
N THR A 16 0.29 14.82 11.18
CA THR A 16 0.89 14.55 9.87
C THR A 16 1.40 13.12 9.80
N LEU A 17 1.06 12.40 8.73
CA LEU A 17 1.60 11.08 8.45
C LEU A 17 2.90 11.21 7.64
N VAL A 18 3.96 10.56 8.08
CA VAL A 18 5.17 10.35 7.27
C VAL A 18 5.01 9.04 6.51
N ILE A 19 5.37 9.00 5.22
CA ILE A 19 5.32 7.78 4.42
C ILE A 19 6.10 6.66 5.14
N PRO A 20 5.49 5.50 5.40
CA PRO A 20 6.10 4.50 6.27
C PRO A 20 7.19 3.70 5.56
N TYR A 21 8.12 3.20 6.37
CA TYR A 21 9.02 2.13 5.96
C TYR A 21 8.31 0.79 6.02
N LEU A 22 8.43 0.00 4.94
CA LEU A 22 7.95 -1.38 4.93
C LEU A 22 8.94 -2.28 5.70
N GLU A 23 8.39 -3.22 6.47
CA GLU A 23 9.19 -4.27 7.09
C GLU A 23 9.57 -5.30 6.01
N VAL A 24 10.85 -5.66 5.95
CA VAL A 24 11.34 -6.68 5.02
C VAL A 24 10.82 -8.03 5.49
N ASN A 25 10.08 -8.71 4.61
CA ASN A 25 9.58 -10.04 4.90
C ASN A 25 10.74 -11.05 4.85
N PRO A 26 10.93 -11.91 5.87
CA PRO A 26 12.05 -12.85 5.90
C PRO A 26 12.00 -13.94 4.81
N VAL A 27 10.83 -14.18 4.21
CA VAL A 27 10.64 -15.19 3.15
C VAL A 27 10.96 -14.62 1.78
N TRP A 28 10.36 -13.48 1.44
CA TRP A 28 10.49 -12.87 0.10
C TRP A 28 11.70 -11.95 -0.02
N GLN A 29 12.29 -11.53 1.11
CA GLN A 29 13.43 -10.61 1.19
C GLN A 29 13.28 -9.34 0.35
N ASP A 30 12.03 -8.92 0.13
CA ASP A 30 11.73 -7.74 -0.67
C ASP A 30 12.11 -6.48 0.11
N SER A 31 13.04 -5.72 -0.45
CA SER A 31 13.54 -4.45 0.09
C SER A 31 12.85 -3.23 -0.54
N SER A 32 11.81 -3.42 -1.37
CA SER A 32 11.07 -2.35 -2.00
C SER A 32 10.49 -1.40 -0.94
N SER A 33 10.68 -0.10 -1.16
CA SER A 33 10.07 0.94 -0.34
C SER A 33 8.59 1.10 -0.67
N PHE A 34 7.87 1.87 0.15
CA PHE A 34 6.48 2.22 -0.15
C PHE A 34 6.34 2.94 -1.50
N MET A 35 7.34 3.76 -1.87
CA MET A 35 7.33 4.54 -3.12
C MET A 35 7.66 3.70 -4.36
N ASP A 36 8.38 2.59 -4.17
CA ASP A 36 8.66 1.65 -5.27
C ASP A 36 7.41 0.87 -5.67
N ILE A 37 6.44 0.73 -4.76
CA ILE A 37 5.22 -0.06 -4.96
C ILE A 37 4.03 0.84 -5.30
N PHE A 38 3.85 1.93 -4.58
CA PHE A 38 2.67 2.80 -4.70
C PHE A 38 3.00 4.17 -5.27
N ASP A 39 2.08 4.70 -6.07
CA ASP A 39 2.12 6.08 -6.55
C ASP A 39 1.83 7.05 -5.38
N VAL A 40 2.91 7.53 -4.77
CA VAL A 40 2.83 8.37 -3.56
C VAL A 40 2.27 9.76 -3.84
N ASP A 41 2.52 10.32 -5.03
CA ASP A 41 1.97 11.63 -5.39
C ASP A 41 0.45 11.55 -5.55
N HIS A 42 -0.05 10.49 -6.20
CA HIS A 42 -1.48 10.19 -6.22
C HIS A 42 -2.04 9.97 -4.82
N PHE A 43 -1.36 9.18 -3.98
CA PHE A 43 -1.77 8.91 -2.60
C PHE A 43 -1.94 10.19 -1.77
N ILE A 44 -0.95 11.09 -1.81
CA ILE A 44 -0.99 12.38 -1.11
C ILE A 44 -2.12 13.25 -1.67
N ASN A 45 -2.23 13.38 -3.00
CA ASN A 45 -3.24 14.24 -3.61
C ASN A 45 -4.68 13.77 -3.32
N VAL A 46 -4.93 12.46 -3.29
CA VAL A 46 -6.26 11.90 -2.97
C VAL A 46 -6.66 12.18 -1.52
N LEU A 47 -5.70 12.22 -0.60
CA LEU A 47 -5.92 12.34 0.85
C LEU A 47 -5.67 13.75 1.41
N LYS A 48 -5.30 14.72 0.58
CA LYS A 48 -4.91 16.08 1.00
C LYS A 48 -5.95 16.82 1.86
N ASP A 49 -7.23 16.56 1.62
CA ASP A 49 -8.34 17.16 2.36
C ASP A 49 -8.69 16.36 3.64
N ASP A 50 -8.14 15.16 3.78
CA ASP A 50 -8.36 14.29 4.94
C ASP A 50 -7.24 14.45 5.98
N ILE A 51 -5.98 14.32 5.57
CA ILE A 51 -4.81 14.41 6.45
C ILE A 51 -3.61 15.03 5.72
N SER A 52 -2.69 15.62 6.49
CA SER A 52 -1.38 16.02 5.98
C SER A 52 -0.47 14.80 5.86
N ILE A 53 0.20 14.65 4.71
CA ILE A 53 1.15 13.56 4.46
C ILE A 53 2.44 14.15 3.92
N VAL A 54 3.58 13.71 4.46
CA VAL A 54 4.92 14.08 3.99
C VAL A 54 5.70 12.83 3.59
N LYS A 55 6.54 12.97 2.56
CA LYS A 55 7.36 11.87 2.04
C LYS A 55 8.49 11.48 2.99
N GLU A 56 9.07 12.49 3.64
CA GLU A 56 10.24 12.35 4.51
C GLU A 56 10.05 13.16 5.79
N LEU A 57 10.91 12.91 6.77
CA LEU A 57 10.91 13.65 8.03
C LEU A 57 11.37 15.10 7.78
N PRO A 58 10.75 16.10 8.43
CA PRO A 58 11.30 17.45 8.48
C PRO A 58 12.70 17.45 9.10
N ASP A 59 13.53 18.44 8.74
CA ASP A 59 14.93 18.54 9.18
C ASP A 59 15.09 18.49 10.70
N ASP A 60 14.20 19.15 11.44
CA ASP A 60 14.16 19.18 12.91
C ASP A 60 14.00 17.78 13.54
N PHE A 61 13.50 16.80 12.76
CA PHE A 61 13.27 15.43 13.17
C PHE A 61 14.13 14.41 12.40
N SER A 62 15.09 14.86 11.60
CA SER A 62 15.99 14.00 10.80
C SER A 62 16.74 12.95 11.64
N TRP A 63 16.94 13.21 12.94
CA TRP A 63 17.53 12.27 13.91
C TRP A 63 16.64 11.06 14.22
N SER A 64 15.33 11.13 13.99
CA SER A 64 14.36 10.08 14.34
C SER A 64 14.24 9.01 13.26
N THR A 65 15.39 8.52 12.79
CA THR A 65 15.48 7.48 11.75
C THR A 65 14.92 6.14 12.20
N ARG A 66 14.70 5.23 11.25
CA ARG A 66 14.28 3.85 11.54
C ARG A 66 15.24 3.16 12.50
N GLU A 67 16.53 3.33 12.28
CA GLU A 67 17.61 2.75 13.07
C GLU A 67 17.60 3.32 14.50
N TYR A 68 17.35 4.63 14.63
CA TYR A 68 17.29 5.32 15.91
C TYR A 68 16.23 4.73 16.84
N TYR A 69 15.00 4.56 16.33
CA TYR A 69 13.91 4.01 17.13
C TYR A 69 13.93 2.48 17.20
N ALA A 70 14.49 1.77 16.22
CA ALA A 70 14.50 0.30 16.21
C ALA A 70 15.45 -0.31 17.25
N THR A 71 16.61 0.31 17.48
CA THR A 71 17.74 -0.25 18.25
C THR A 71 17.62 -0.14 19.78
N ALA A 72 16.83 0.81 20.29
CA ALA A 72 16.68 1.04 21.71
C ALA A 72 15.26 1.42 22.09
N ILE A 73 14.96 1.40 23.40
CA ILE A 73 13.74 1.97 23.94
C ILE A 73 13.88 3.49 23.86
N ARG A 74 13.01 4.13 23.08
CA ARG A 74 12.97 5.59 22.90
C ARG A 74 11.66 6.13 23.43
N PRO A 75 11.64 7.33 24.04
CA PRO A 75 10.40 7.98 24.47
C PRO A 75 9.46 8.24 23.28
N THR A 76 10.02 8.45 22.08
CA THR A 76 9.26 8.65 20.85
C THR A 76 8.77 7.36 20.19
N ARG A 77 9.13 6.17 20.71
CA ARG A 77 8.72 4.89 20.12
C ARG A 77 7.59 4.23 20.89
N ILE A 78 6.49 3.97 20.17
CA ILE A 78 5.34 3.22 20.68
C ILE A 78 5.41 1.78 20.17
N LYS A 79 5.91 0.87 21.02
CA LYS A 79 6.15 -0.54 20.64
C LYS A 79 4.96 -1.48 20.87
N ARG A 80 4.08 -1.14 21.81
CA ARG A 80 3.04 -2.06 22.34
C ARG A 80 1.63 -1.51 22.14
N ALA A 81 1.34 -0.99 20.95
CA ALA A 81 -0.06 -0.73 20.60
C ALA A 81 -0.86 -2.04 20.68
N PRO A 82 -1.93 -2.11 21.48
CA PRO A 82 -2.78 -3.29 21.55
C PRO A 82 -3.26 -3.70 20.16
N VAL A 83 -3.47 -5.01 19.96
CA VAL A 83 -4.20 -5.47 18.77
C VAL A 83 -5.63 -4.93 18.90
N HIS A 84 -6.15 -4.31 17.85
CA HIS A 84 -7.46 -3.64 17.88
C HIS A 84 -7.59 -2.56 18.97
N ALA A 85 -6.56 -1.74 19.16
CA ALA A 85 -6.63 -0.59 20.06
C ALA A 85 -7.79 0.35 19.67
N SER A 86 -8.48 0.90 20.66
CA SER A 86 -9.55 1.89 20.43
C SER A 86 -8.98 3.23 19.99
N ALA A 87 -9.81 4.10 19.41
CA ALA A 87 -9.42 5.48 19.11
C ALA A 87 -8.92 6.21 20.38
N ASN A 88 -9.61 6.04 21.51
CA ASN A 88 -9.22 6.65 22.79
C ASN A 88 -7.85 6.18 23.25
N TRP A 89 -7.48 4.91 23.03
CA TRP A 89 -6.16 4.44 23.39
C TRP A 89 -5.05 5.25 22.69
N TYR A 90 -5.23 5.61 21.41
CA TYR A 90 -4.28 6.46 20.70
C TYR A 90 -4.25 7.88 21.27
N LEU A 91 -5.41 8.46 21.60
CA LEU A 91 -5.50 9.77 22.23
C LEU A 91 -4.83 9.80 23.61
N GLU A 92 -4.89 8.72 24.38
CA GLU A 92 -4.32 8.64 25.72
C GLU A 92 -2.82 8.27 25.72
N ASN A 93 -2.35 7.51 24.73
CA ASN A 93 -1.01 6.91 24.77
C ASN A 93 -0.05 7.42 23.68
N VAL A 94 -0.57 7.97 22.57
CA VAL A 94 0.25 8.46 21.45
C VAL A 94 0.23 9.98 21.35
N LEU A 95 -0.95 10.60 21.51
CA LEU A 95 -1.06 12.06 21.46
C LEU A 95 -0.14 12.77 22.48
N PRO A 96 0.01 12.32 23.74
CA PRO A 96 0.91 13.00 24.68
C PRO A 96 2.38 12.94 24.23
N VAL A 97 2.78 11.85 23.56
CA VAL A 97 4.15 11.70 23.03
C VAL A 97 4.37 12.65 21.87
N LEU A 98 3.40 12.78 20.96
CA LEU A 98 3.43 13.77 19.88
C LEU A 98 3.49 15.20 20.41
N GLN A 99 2.69 15.55 21.41
CA GLN A 99 2.69 16.88 22.01
C GLN A 99 4.02 17.21 22.72
N SER A 100 4.64 16.22 23.35
CA SER A 100 5.88 16.44 24.11
C SER A 100 7.14 16.44 23.23
N ASN A 101 7.16 15.66 22.15
CA ASN A 101 8.38 15.43 21.35
C ASN A 101 8.25 15.90 19.89
N GLY A 102 7.06 16.29 19.44
CA GLY A 102 6.76 16.62 18.04
C GLY A 102 6.65 15.41 17.11
N ILE A 103 7.14 14.24 17.52
CA ILE A 103 7.17 13.01 16.71
C ILE A 103 6.91 11.75 17.53
N ALA A 104 6.24 10.77 16.91
CA ALA A 104 6.05 9.44 17.47
C ALA A 104 6.17 8.36 16.38
N ALA A 105 7.05 7.39 16.62
CA ALA A 105 7.22 6.21 15.79
C ALA A 105 6.43 5.03 16.38
N ILE A 106 5.34 4.62 15.73
CA ILE A 106 4.56 3.45 16.14
C ILE A 106 5.08 2.24 15.37
N SER A 107 5.83 1.36 16.02
CA SER A 107 6.47 0.21 15.35
C SER A 107 6.69 -0.96 16.32
N PRO A 108 6.22 -2.18 15.98
CA PRO A 108 5.58 -2.55 14.70
C PRO A 108 4.12 -2.07 14.59
N PHE A 109 3.64 -1.82 13.37
CA PHE A 109 2.27 -1.34 13.11
C PHE A 109 1.55 -2.22 12.09
N SER A 110 0.75 -3.17 12.59
CA SER A 110 -0.11 -4.03 11.78
C SER A 110 -1.40 -4.34 12.53
N HIS A 111 -2.54 -4.04 11.91
CA HIS A 111 -3.89 -4.29 12.44
C HIS A 111 -4.11 -3.73 13.87
N ARG A 112 -3.63 -2.52 14.13
CA ARG A 112 -3.59 -1.95 15.48
C ARG A 112 -4.79 -1.06 15.83
N LEU A 113 -5.62 -0.66 14.86
CA LEU A 113 -6.83 0.13 15.15
C LEU A 113 -8.09 -0.76 15.06
N SER A 114 -8.94 -0.69 16.08
CA SER A 114 -10.19 -1.47 16.16
C SER A 114 -11.14 -1.19 14.97
N PHE A 115 -12.06 -2.12 14.71
CA PHE A 115 -13.20 -1.87 13.82
C PHE A 115 -14.45 -1.43 14.59
N ASN A 116 -14.50 -1.69 15.89
CA ASN A 116 -15.67 -1.44 16.72
C ASN A 116 -15.70 0.01 17.18
N ASN A 117 -16.91 0.59 17.22
CA ASN A 117 -17.18 1.92 17.77
C ASN A 117 -16.36 3.06 17.14
N LEU A 118 -15.90 2.88 15.89
CA LEU A 118 -15.31 3.98 15.13
C LEU A 118 -16.40 4.80 14.44
N PRO A 119 -16.24 6.14 14.40
CA PRO A 119 -17.12 6.99 13.59
C PRO A 119 -17.14 6.53 12.14
N SER A 120 -18.30 6.67 11.49
CA SER A 120 -18.51 6.28 10.10
C SER A 120 -17.52 6.95 9.16
N GLU A 121 -17.14 8.20 9.42
CA GLU A 121 -16.16 8.94 8.62
C GLU A 121 -14.76 8.31 8.66
N ILE A 122 -14.34 7.74 9.80
CA ILE A 122 -13.05 7.04 9.90
C ILE A 122 -13.09 5.73 9.08
N GLN A 123 -14.21 5.03 9.10
CA GLN A 123 -14.37 3.82 8.29
C GLN A 123 -14.41 4.15 6.79
N LYS A 124 -15.10 5.23 6.39
CA LYS A 124 -15.08 5.74 5.02
C LYS A 124 -13.67 6.13 4.59
N LEU A 125 -12.90 6.78 5.47
CA LEU A 125 -11.50 7.12 5.19
C LEU A 125 -10.65 5.88 4.95
N ARG A 126 -10.76 4.84 5.79
CA ARG A 126 -10.08 3.55 5.56
C ARG A 126 -10.41 2.95 4.20
N CYS A 127 -11.69 2.97 3.82
CA CYS A 127 -12.13 2.49 2.51
C CYS A 127 -11.57 3.35 1.37
N LYS A 128 -11.60 4.68 1.51
CA LYS A 128 -11.01 5.62 0.54
C LYS A 128 -9.53 5.34 0.34
N VAL A 129 -8.78 5.14 1.42
CA VAL A 129 -7.36 4.77 1.36
C VAL A 129 -7.18 3.46 0.59
N ASN A 130 -7.91 2.41 0.99
CA ASN A 130 -7.76 1.07 0.44
C ASN A 130 -8.10 0.96 -1.05
N PHE A 131 -9.15 1.66 -1.50
CA PHE A 131 -9.70 1.46 -2.84
C PHE A 131 -9.43 2.62 -3.81
N LYS A 132 -9.03 3.80 -3.31
CA LYS A 132 -8.80 4.99 -4.16
C LYS A 132 -7.40 5.57 -4.04
N ALA A 133 -6.83 5.62 -2.83
CA ALA A 133 -5.54 6.27 -2.62
C ALA A 133 -4.36 5.33 -2.93
N LEU A 134 -4.46 4.05 -2.57
CA LEU A 134 -3.43 3.06 -2.86
C LEU A 134 -3.52 2.58 -4.31
N VAL A 135 -2.71 3.17 -5.17
CA VAL A 135 -2.58 2.78 -6.57
C VAL A 135 -1.14 2.38 -6.81
N PHE A 136 -0.92 1.25 -7.49
CA PHE A 136 0.42 0.82 -7.84
C PHE A 136 1.09 1.79 -8.83
N VAL A 137 2.40 1.91 -8.73
CA VAL A 137 3.21 2.66 -9.70
C VAL A 137 2.97 2.17 -11.14
N PRO A 138 3.16 3.03 -12.16
CA PRO A 138 2.76 2.72 -13.54
C PRO A 138 3.33 1.42 -14.10
N HIS A 139 4.59 1.07 -13.78
CA HIS A 139 5.22 -0.12 -14.32
C HIS A 139 4.62 -1.43 -13.76
N ILE A 140 4.24 -1.46 -12.48
CA ILE A 140 3.53 -2.60 -11.88
C ILE A 140 2.15 -2.77 -12.50
N ARG A 141 1.42 -1.66 -12.72
CA ARG A 141 0.11 -1.69 -13.40
C ARG A 141 0.23 -2.18 -14.84
N ALA A 142 1.20 -1.66 -15.59
CA ALA A 142 1.46 -2.08 -16.97
C ALA A 142 1.80 -3.58 -17.06
N LEU A 143 2.59 -4.10 -16.11
CA LEU A 143 2.86 -5.53 -16.02
C LEU A 143 1.58 -6.33 -15.75
N GLY A 144 0.74 -5.88 -14.80
CA GLY A 144 -0.55 -6.50 -14.52
C GLY A 144 -1.48 -6.52 -15.74
N ASP A 145 -1.58 -5.39 -16.44
CA ASP A 145 -2.38 -5.25 -17.66
C ASP A 145 -1.85 -6.17 -18.78
N ALA A 146 -0.54 -6.28 -18.93
CA ALA A 146 0.08 -7.19 -19.90
C ALA A 146 -0.22 -8.66 -19.58
N LEU A 147 -0.20 -9.07 -18.31
CA LEU A 147 -0.58 -10.42 -17.89
C LEU A 147 -2.04 -10.71 -18.20
N VAL A 148 -2.95 -9.79 -17.82
CA VAL A 148 -4.38 -9.92 -18.11
C VAL A 148 -4.63 -9.96 -19.62
N HIS A 149 -3.91 -9.15 -20.39
CA HIS A 149 -4.01 -9.15 -21.84
C HIS A 149 -3.63 -10.51 -22.42
N ARG A 150 -2.49 -11.09 -22.02
CA ARG A 150 -2.05 -12.41 -22.48
C ARG A 150 -3.01 -13.54 -22.11
N LEU A 151 -3.64 -13.48 -20.93
CA LEU A 151 -4.64 -14.46 -20.52
C LEU A 151 -5.94 -14.36 -21.34
N ARG A 152 -6.32 -13.15 -21.77
CA ARG A 152 -7.52 -12.94 -22.61
C ARG A 152 -7.27 -13.25 -24.08
N TYR A 153 -6.04 -13.02 -24.55
CA TYR A 153 -5.62 -13.16 -25.94
C TYR A 153 -4.34 -14.01 -26.01
N PRO A 154 -4.44 -15.33 -25.73
CA PRO A 154 -3.29 -16.20 -25.83
C PRO A 154 -2.79 -16.27 -27.28
N PRO A 155 -1.46 -16.39 -27.50
CA PRO A 155 -0.92 -16.63 -28.83
C PRO A 155 -1.60 -17.85 -29.44
N THR A 156 -2.06 -17.71 -30.69
CA THR A 156 -2.63 -18.86 -31.42
C THR A 156 -1.44 -19.64 -31.99
N GLU A 157 -1.33 -20.95 -31.72
CA GLU A 157 -0.24 -21.82 -32.22
C GLU A 157 -0.20 -21.99 -33.76
N SER A 158 -0.83 -21.11 -34.54
CA SER A 158 -0.85 -21.17 -36.00
C SER A 158 -0.32 -19.88 -36.62
N GLN A 159 0.97 -19.65 -36.46
CA GLN A 159 1.76 -19.09 -37.54
C GLN A 159 2.88 -20.09 -37.85
N PRO A 160 2.77 -20.90 -38.92
CA PRO A 160 3.96 -21.51 -39.49
C PRO A 160 4.91 -20.39 -39.88
N LEU A 161 6.21 -20.59 -39.69
CA LEU A 161 7.21 -19.79 -40.39
C LEU A 161 6.83 -19.80 -41.88
N ILE A 162 6.51 -18.63 -42.42
CA ILE A 162 6.21 -18.47 -43.84
C ILE A 162 7.50 -18.79 -44.58
N THR A 163 7.58 -20.00 -45.14
CA THR A 163 8.39 -20.27 -46.32
C THR A 163 7.66 -19.65 -47.50
N ASP A 164 8.37 -18.79 -48.22
CA ASP A 164 8.00 -18.15 -49.48
C ASP A 164 7.11 -19.03 -50.37
N ASP A 165 5.84 -18.67 -50.54
CA ASP A 165 5.18 -18.79 -51.84
C ASP A 165 3.98 -17.84 -51.96
N LEU A 166 3.87 -17.25 -53.14
CA LEU A 166 2.88 -16.23 -53.47
C LEU A 166 1.49 -16.83 -53.65
N THR A 167 0.48 -16.17 -53.09
CA THR A 167 -0.83 -15.79 -53.68
C THR A 167 -1.97 -15.78 -52.65
N GLY A 168 -2.85 -14.79 -52.75
CA GLY A 168 -4.22 -14.89 -52.24
C GLY A 168 -4.57 -14.00 -51.05
N THR A 169 -4.98 -12.78 -51.36
CA THR A 169 -5.64 -11.83 -50.47
C THR A 169 -6.87 -12.47 -49.79
N THR A 170 -6.86 -12.61 -48.46
CA THR A 170 -8.08 -12.49 -47.64
C THR A 170 -7.72 -11.87 -46.29
N ASP A 171 -7.94 -10.56 -46.19
CA ASP A 171 -7.91 -9.81 -44.94
C ASP A 171 -9.12 -10.24 -44.08
N ARG A 172 -8.99 -11.36 -43.38
CA ARG A 172 -9.91 -11.73 -42.29
C ARG A 172 -9.29 -11.25 -40.99
N ASN A 173 -9.48 -9.97 -40.69
CA ASN A 173 -9.37 -9.44 -39.33
C ASN A 173 -10.47 -10.08 -38.46
N VAL A 174 -10.30 -11.37 -38.12
CA VAL A 174 -11.10 -12.04 -37.10
C VAL A 174 -10.70 -11.38 -35.78
N LYS A 175 -11.50 -10.43 -35.29
CA LYS A 175 -11.37 -9.93 -33.93
C LYS A 175 -11.47 -11.13 -32.99
N GLN A 176 -10.33 -11.57 -32.46
CA GLN A 176 -10.28 -12.67 -31.52
C GLN A 176 -11.08 -12.28 -30.29
N MET A 177 -12.15 -13.03 -29.98
CA MET A 177 -12.96 -12.73 -28.81
C MET A 177 -12.14 -12.98 -27.54
N PRO A 178 -12.23 -12.11 -26.52
CA PRO A 178 -11.48 -12.27 -25.29
C PRO A 178 -11.89 -13.55 -24.56
N GLN A 179 -10.91 -14.38 -24.22
CA GLN A 179 -11.13 -15.56 -23.38
C GLN A 179 -11.47 -15.15 -21.94
N LYS A 180 -12.24 -16.01 -21.27
CA LYS A 180 -12.57 -15.89 -19.84
C LYS A 180 -11.62 -16.77 -19.04
N PHE A 181 -11.21 -16.29 -17.87
CA PHE A 181 -10.37 -17.03 -16.94
C PHE A 181 -10.88 -16.85 -15.50
N VAL A 182 -10.50 -17.77 -14.62
CA VAL A 182 -10.78 -17.71 -13.18
C VAL A 182 -9.44 -17.51 -12.46
N VAL A 183 -9.41 -16.62 -11.47
CA VAL A 183 -8.25 -16.38 -10.63
C VAL A 183 -8.54 -16.91 -9.24
N VAL A 184 -7.61 -17.72 -8.70
CA VAL A 184 -7.67 -18.24 -7.33
C VAL A 184 -6.39 -17.81 -6.62
N HIS A 185 -6.53 -17.04 -5.54
CA HIS A 185 -5.41 -16.69 -4.67
C HIS A 185 -5.42 -17.62 -3.46
N LEU A 186 -4.46 -18.54 -3.41
CA LEU A 186 -4.27 -19.48 -2.30
C LEU A 186 -3.14 -18.97 -1.40
N ARG A 187 -3.46 -18.71 -0.13
CA ARG A 187 -2.50 -18.27 0.87
C ARG A 187 -2.12 -19.45 1.76
N PHE A 188 -0.86 -19.85 1.71
CA PHE A 188 -0.28 -20.85 2.60
C PHE A 188 0.50 -20.12 3.69
N ASP A 189 -0.15 -19.82 4.81
CA ASP A 189 0.53 -19.25 5.96
C ASP A 189 1.36 -20.34 6.65
N LYS A 190 2.64 -20.05 6.96
CA LYS A 190 3.41 -20.90 7.86
C LYS A 190 2.76 -20.81 9.25
N VAL A 191 2.33 -21.96 9.76
CA VAL A 191 1.95 -22.16 11.17
C VAL A 191 3.16 -21.91 12.06
#